data_AF-A0A920UGK8-F1
#
_entry.id   AF-A0A920UGK8-F1
#
_cell.length_a   1.000
_cell.length_b   1.000
_cell.length_c   1.000
_cell.angle_alpha   90.00
_cell.angle_beta   90.00
_cell.angle_gamma   90.00
#
_symmetry.space_group_name_H-M   'P 1'
#
loop_
_entity.id
_entity.type
_entity.pdbx_description
1 polymer ?
#
loop_
_entity_poly.entity_id
_entity_poly.type
_entity_poly.pdbx_seq_one_letter_code
_entity_poly.pdbx_strand_id
1 'polypeptide(L)'
;MGYNLTSNRTSPAGYFLQKLKWISGDSYDLNVLRKASAAKANIAYVFFKDNSYSLMTVLQLETLSFGKIVTQAQYVGREFRNYFEDVGCDHALDPYDLYVPLMLLAFHSQGAPAWINKVINRTQGHHITTRKPELEFTGKTWLNLIKTKKQNLGIMPLAVVIDEVVLINPEASFEIPKECMIMQLEPPETPPRWEDLEFTKAKGDLENHAIDIIGMDEIGIDGHILISSDNQIFINRCLLEMSHRNQQEKIVVLTNTPILDEMPGNLDIEWIEGDSNSEKSFQQARSTEAKVALIDHSDDGQNLMSVLRLEEATDGEVFTIATYHKEDFDQQLFKVGCDFCLDPEEMIAPILSQSALNPGLGTLIEEIILEESTTQSLHVRQIRSGMGIIKLDVNYPGYEGK
;
A
#
# COMPACT_ATOMS: atom_id res chain seq x y z
N MET A 1 -40.22 28.77 5.20
CA MET A 1 -40.91 27.51 5.52
C MET A 1 -39.85 26.43 5.54
N GLY A 2 -39.52 25.93 6.72
CA GLY A 2 -38.48 24.92 6.90
C GLY A 2 -38.98 23.53 6.55
N TYR A 3 -38.08 22.71 6.02
CA TYR A 3 -38.22 21.26 6.02
C TYR A 3 -37.07 20.67 6.83
N ASN A 4 -37.44 20.13 7.99
CA ASN A 4 -36.62 19.23 8.79
C ASN A 4 -36.46 17.92 8.02
N LEU A 5 -35.22 17.49 7.79
CA LEU A 5 -34.88 16.11 7.46
C LEU A 5 -34.21 15.50 8.69
N THR A 6 -35.03 14.91 9.55
CA THR A 6 -34.59 13.92 10.53
C THR A 6 -34.81 12.53 9.93
N SER A 7 -33.73 11.89 9.49
CA SER A 7 -33.70 10.42 9.43
C SER A 7 -32.34 9.94 9.93
N ASN A 8 -32.35 9.55 11.20
CA ASN A 8 -31.27 8.88 11.90
C ASN A 8 -30.87 7.58 11.18
N ARG A 9 -29.70 7.58 10.55
CA ARG A 9 -28.85 6.39 10.47
C ARG A 9 -27.56 6.74 11.20
N THR A 10 -27.50 6.39 12.48
CA THR A 10 -26.29 6.46 13.30
C THR A 10 -25.30 5.42 12.78
N SER A 11 -24.39 5.83 11.90
CA SER A 11 -23.16 5.07 11.66
C SER A 11 -22.25 5.20 12.88
N PRO A 12 -21.43 4.19 13.23
CA PRO A 12 -20.45 4.28 14.32
C PRO A 12 -19.45 5.43 14.15
N ALA A 13 -19.23 5.90 12.91
CA ALA A 13 -18.37 7.04 12.59
C ALA A 13 -18.90 8.38 13.15
N GLY A 14 -20.23 8.52 13.32
CA GLY A 14 -20.84 9.76 13.81
C GLY A 14 -20.48 10.14 15.25
N TYR A 15 -20.04 9.19 16.07
CA TYR A 15 -19.64 9.44 17.47
C TYR A 15 -18.15 9.77 17.64
N PHE A 16 -17.28 9.36 16.71
CA PHE A 16 -15.84 9.65 16.77
C PHE A 16 -15.50 11.08 16.36
N LEU A 17 -16.22 11.64 15.37
CA LEU A 17 -15.97 12.98 14.85
C LEU A 17 -16.30 14.11 15.85
N GLN A 18 -17.14 13.86 16.87
CA GLN A 18 -17.55 14.88 17.85
C GLN A 18 -16.43 15.36 18.79
N LYS A 19 -15.26 14.70 18.82
CA LYS A 19 -14.11 15.11 19.64
C LYS A 19 -12.97 15.76 18.86
N LEU A 20 -13.09 15.89 17.53
CA LEU A 20 -12.06 16.50 16.70
C LEU A 20 -12.14 18.03 16.77
N LYS A 21 -11.01 18.67 17.07
CA LYS A 21 -10.90 20.13 17.09
C LYS A 21 -10.43 20.62 15.72
N TRP A 22 -11.33 21.27 14.99
CA TRP A 22 -11.02 21.88 13.71
C TRP A 22 -10.50 23.30 13.87
N ILE A 23 -9.45 23.64 13.14
CA ILE A 23 -8.84 24.96 13.15
C ILE A 23 -8.61 25.38 11.71
N SER A 24 -9.09 26.57 11.37
CA SER A 24 -8.95 27.13 10.04
C SER A 24 -7.77 28.12 10.01
N GLY A 25 -6.97 28.04 8.96
CA GLY A 25 -5.82 28.90 8.69
C GLY A 25 -4.73 28.15 7.92
N ASP A 26 -3.70 28.89 7.50
CA ASP A 26 -2.57 28.31 6.80
C ASP A 26 -1.71 27.48 7.76
N SER A 27 -1.33 26.26 7.33
CA SER A 27 -0.59 25.31 8.16
C SER A 27 0.82 25.78 8.52
N TYR A 28 1.42 26.62 7.68
CA TYR A 28 2.73 27.23 7.93
C TYR A 28 2.66 28.52 8.79
N ASP A 29 1.48 29.01 9.17
CA ASP A 29 1.38 30.15 10.10
C ASP A 29 1.57 29.66 11.55
N LEU A 30 2.63 30.12 12.20
CA LEU A 30 2.92 29.85 13.61
C LEU A 30 1.75 30.15 14.55
N ASN A 31 0.92 31.16 14.25
CA ASN A 31 -0.24 31.48 15.06
C ASN A 31 -1.33 30.41 14.94
N VAL A 32 -1.50 29.82 13.76
CA VAL A 32 -2.41 28.70 13.52
C VAL A 32 -1.92 27.45 14.25
N LEU A 33 -0.63 27.12 14.13
CA LEU A 33 -0.02 26.00 14.86
C LEU A 33 -0.13 26.15 16.38
N ARG A 34 0.03 27.37 16.91
CA ARG A 34 -0.18 27.66 18.35
C ARG A 34 -1.65 27.51 18.75
N LYS A 35 -2.61 27.95 17.93
CA LYS A 35 -4.05 27.72 18.17
C LYS A 35 -4.37 26.22 18.19
N ALA A 36 -3.66 25.43 17.37
CA ALA A 36 -3.73 23.97 17.34
C ALA A 36 -3.03 23.29 18.52
N SER A 37 -2.29 24.04 19.34
CA SER A 37 -1.44 23.45 20.38
C SER A 37 -0.46 22.43 19.81
N ALA A 38 0.04 22.66 18.59
CA ALA A 38 0.89 21.71 17.87
C ALA A 38 2.11 21.27 18.69
N ALA A 39 2.71 22.17 19.49
CA ALA A 39 3.84 21.87 20.38
C ALA A 39 3.59 20.75 21.41
N LYS A 40 2.33 20.34 21.61
CA LYS A 40 1.94 19.27 22.53
C LYS A 40 1.54 17.98 21.81
N ALA A 41 1.56 17.98 20.47
CA ALA A 41 1.27 16.80 19.69
C ALA A 41 2.40 15.77 19.85
N ASN A 42 2.06 14.48 19.76
CA ASN A 42 3.08 13.43 19.68
C ASN A 42 3.52 13.21 18.23
N ILE A 43 2.57 13.31 17.29
CA ILE A 43 2.76 13.13 15.85
C ILE A 43 2.10 14.32 15.14
N ALA A 44 2.77 14.87 14.15
CA ALA A 44 2.19 15.85 13.24
C ALA A 44 2.27 15.34 11.81
N TYR A 45 1.12 15.17 11.18
CA TYR A 45 0.99 14.74 9.80
C TYR A 45 0.70 15.95 8.90
N VAL A 46 1.55 16.16 7.90
CA VAL A 46 1.50 17.25 6.95
C VAL A 46 1.11 16.67 5.58
N PHE A 47 -0.17 16.80 5.25
CA PHE A 47 -0.68 16.45 3.92
C PHE A 47 -0.18 17.43 2.87
N PHE A 48 0.18 16.91 1.69
CA PHE A 48 0.70 17.73 0.61
C PHE A 48 -0.42 18.30 -0.25
N LYS A 49 -0.27 19.59 -0.57
CA LYS A 49 -0.94 20.23 -1.71
C LYS A 49 0.08 20.94 -2.60
N ASP A 50 1.16 21.38 -1.98
CA ASP A 50 2.32 22.02 -2.58
C ASP A 50 3.54 21.68 -1.70
N ASN A 51 4.62 21.23 -2.32
CA ASN A 51 5.83 20.82 -1.60
C ASN A 51 6.40 21.95 -0.72
N SER A 52 6.33 23.19 -1.20
CA SER A 52 6.86 24.36 -0.49
C SER A 52 6.07 24.64 0.78
N TYR A 53 4.74 24.49 0.72
CA TYR A 53 3.89 24.66 1.89
C TYR A 53 4.05 23.51 2.89
N SER A 54 4.19 22.27 2.41
CA SER A 54 4.51 21.13 3.26
C SER A 54 5.84 21.34 3.98
N LEU A 55 6.90 21.69 3.24
CA LEU A 55 8.24 21.93 3.79
C LEU A 55 8.25 23.06 4.81
N MET A 56 7.61 24.19 4.48
CA MET A 56 7.49 25.31 5.42
C MET A 56 6.72 24.91 6.68
N THR A 57 5.66 24.12 6.56
CA THR A 57 4.88 23.64 7.70
C THR A 57 5.74 22.77 8.63
N VAL A 58 6.51 21.83 8.08
CA VAL A 58 7.44 20.99 8.85
C VAL A 58 8.48 21.85 9.57
N LEU A 59 9.13 22.79 8.87
CA LEU A 59 10.11 23.70 9.48
C LEU A 59 9.53 24.46 10.69
N GLN A 60 8.28 24.93 10.59
CA GLN A 60 7.62 25.62 11.70
C GLN A 60 7.28 24.68 12.86
N LEU A 61 6.88 23.44 12.58
CA LEU A 61 6.62 22.41 13.60
C LEU A 61 7.89 22.03 14.37
N GLU A 62 9.00 21.84 13.65
CA GLU A 62 10.32 21.57 14.23
C GLU A 62 10.82 22.73 15.09
N THR A 63 10.69 23.96 14.58
CA THR A 63 11.05 25.18 15.33
C THR A 63 10.20 25.35 16.59
N LEU A 64 8.91 25.03 16.53
CA LEU A 64 7.97 25.19 17.64
C LEU A 64 8.18 24.11 18.72
N SER A 65 8.56 22.89 18.33
CA SER A 65 8.64 21.73 19.21
C SER A 65 10.04 21.44 19.74
N PHE A 66 11.08 21.97 19.08
CA PHE A 66 12.49 21.62 19.29
C PHE A 66 12.74 20.11 19.10
N GLY A 67 12.21 19.53 18.01
CA GLY A 67 12.38 18.10 17.68
C GLY A 67 11.66 17.14 18.62
N LYS A 68 10.55 17.57 19.24
CA LYS A 68 9.78 16.72 20.19
C LYS A 68 8.57 16.06 19.55
N ILE A 69 8.10 16.58 18.43
CA ILE A 69 6.98 16.03 17.69
C ILE A 69 7.58 15.12 16.62
N VAL A 70 7.02 13.92 16.43
CA VAL A 70 7.34 13.11 15.26
C VAL A 70 6.66 13.73 14.04
N THR A 71 7.43 14.32 13.13
CA THR A 71 6.90 14.96 11.92
C THR A 71 6.85 14.01 10.74
N GLN A 72 5.68 13.97 10.11
CA GLN A 72 5.40 13.14 8.96
C GLN A 72 4.91 14.04 7.83
N ALA A 73 5.51 13.95 6.65
CA ALA A 73 5.16 14.80 5.53
C ALA A 73 5.07 14.01 4.23
N GLN A 74 4.13 14.45 3.39
CA GLN A 74 4.10 14.06 2.00
C GLN A 74 4.76 15.13 1.13
N TYR A 75 5.42 14.70 0.06
CA TYR A 75 5.98 15.54 -0.99
C TYR A 75 5.89 14.82 -2.33
N VAL A 76 6.15 15.52 -3.43
CA VAL A 76 6.25 14.91 -4.75
C VAL A 76 7.55 15.33 -5.42
N GLY A 77 8.34 14.37 -5.90
CA GLY A 77 9.59 14.62 -6.59
C GLY A 77 10.82 14.35 -5.71
N ARG A 78 11.72 13.51 -6.22
CA ARG A 78 12.87 12.96 -5.49
C ARG A 78 13.83 14.01 -4.92
N GLU A 79 13.98 15.14 -5.61
CA GLU A 79 14.83 16.24 -5.17
C GLU A 79 14.39 16.87 -3.85
N PHE A 80 13.10 16.74 -3.50
CA PHE A 80 12.57 17.34 -2.28
C PHE A 80 12.90 16.55 -1.01
N ARG A 81 13.20 15.26 -1.12
CA ARG A 81 13.54 14.41 0.03
C ARG A 81 14.63 15.05 0.90
N ASN A 82 15.72 15.47 0.26
CA ASN A 82 16.86 16.09 0.94
C ASN A 82 16.45 17.36 1.70
N TYR A 83 15.53 18.17 1.16
CA TYR A 83 15.06 19.36 1.86
C TYR A 83 14.25 19.01 3.11
N PHE A 84 13.45 17.95 3.08
CA PHE A 84 12.72 17.49 4.26
C PHE A 84 13.66 16.91 5.33
N GLU A 85 14.68 16.17 4.91
CA GLU A 85 15.73 15.68 5.81
C GLU A 85 16.52 16.85 6.44
N ASP A 86 16.86 17.87 5.66
CA ASP A 86 17.62 19.05 6.12
C ASP A 86 16.85 19.89 7.16
N VAL A 87 15.52 19.97 7.07
CA VAL A 87 14.70 20.68 8.07
C VAL A 87 14.40 19.83 9.30
N GLY A 88 14.80 18.55 9.31
CA GLY A 88 14.61 17.64 10.43
C GLY A 88 13.26 16.89 10.42
N CYS A 89 12.66 16.65 9.26
CA CYS A 89 11.46 15.82 9.17
C CYS A 89 11.78 14.36 9.53
N ASP A 90 11.05 13.74 10.47
CA ASP A 90 11.30 12.35 10.84
C ASP A 90 10.93 11.35 9.74
N HIS A 91 9.79 11.57 9.09
CA HIS A 91 9.30 10.71 8.01
C HIS A 91 8.75 11.54 6.84
N ALA A 92 9.46 11.53 5.72
CA ALA A 92 9.01 12.15 4.48
C ALA A 92 8.82 11.09 3.40
N LEU A 93 7.66 11.09 2.75
CA LEU A 93 7.31 10.10 1.73
C LEU A 93 6.79 10.76 0.45
N ASP A 94 7.29 10.29 -0.69
CA ASP A 94 6.65 10.52 -1.98
C ASP A 94 5.54 9.47 -2.18
N PRO A 95 4.25 9.87 -2.32
CA PRO A 95 3.15 8.95 -2.61
C PRO A 95 3.47 7.95 -3.73
N TYR A 96 4.06 8.43 -4.83
CA TYR A 96 4.34 7.62 -6.01
C TYR A 96 5.42 6.57 -5.72
N ASP A 97 6.33 6.83 -4.78
CA ASP A 97 7.35 5.86 -4.36
C ASP A 97 6.75 4.68 -3.60
N LEU A 98 5.50 4.78 -3.12
CA LEU A 98 4.79 3.73 -2.42
C LEU A 98 3.74 3.03 -3.29
N TYR A 99 2.76 3.77 -3.82
CA TYR A 99 1.60 3.13 -4.44
C TYR A 99 1.88 2.58 -5.83
N VAL A 100 2.79 3.18 -6.60
CA VAL A 100 3.15 2.68 -7.94
C VAL A 100 3.79 1.30 -7.87
N PRO A 101 4.81 1.05 -7.02
CA PRO A 101 5.31 -0.30 -6.85
C PRO A 101 4.25 -1.30 -6.36
N LEU A 102 3.32 -0.88 -5.48
CA LEU A 102 2.22 -1.74 -5.04
C LEU A 102 1.23 -2.08 -6.17
N MET A 103 0.95 -1.14 -7.08
CA MET A 103 0.18 -1.42 -8.29
C MET A 103 0.90 -2.43 -9.20
N LEU A 104 2.22 -2.35 -9.33
CA LEU A 104 2.97 -3.33 -10.13
C LEU A 104 2.98 -4.71 -9.46
N LEU A 105 3.17 -4.75 -8.15
CA LEU A 105 3.10 -5.99 -7.37
C LEU A 105 1.74 -6.68 -7.48
N ALA A 106 0.66 -5.91 -7.60
CA ALA A 106 -0.69 -6.43 -7.74
C ALA A 106 -0.87 -7.36 -8.95
N PHE A 107 -0.05 -7.22 -10.01
CA PHE A 107 -0.06 -8.19 -11.12
C PHE A 107 1.16 -9.11 -11.17
N HIS A 108 2.29 -8.73 -10.58
CA HIS A 108 3.47 -9.60 -10.52
C HIS A 108 3.31 -10.76 -9.53
N SER A 109 2.52 -10.58 -8.46
CA SER A 109 2.30 -11.60 -7.44
C SER A 109 0.83 -11.94 -7.30
N GLN A 110 0.52 -13.23 -7.47
CA GLN A 110 -0.80 -13.77 -7.11
C GLN A 110 -1.15 -13.42 -5.65
N GLY A 111 -2.40 -13.03 -5.42
CA GLY A 111 -2.93 -12.63 -4.13
C GLY A 111 -2.45 -11.26 -3.63
N ALA A 112 -1.62 -10.54 -4.39
CA ALA A 112 -1.17 -9.20 -4.02
C ALA A 112 -2.29 -8.18 -3.79
N PRO A 113 -3.30 -8.09 -4.67
CA PRO A 113 -4.46 -7.22 -4.44
C PRO A 113 -5.10 -7.43 -3.06
N ALA A 114 -5.23 -8.69 -2.63
CA ALA A 114 -5.86 -9.04 -1.38
C ALA A 114 -5.02 -8.66 -0.16
N TRP A 115 -3.71 -8.95 -0.15
CA TRP A 115 -2.88 -8.62 1.01
C TRP A 115 -2.54 -7.12 1.07
N ILE A 116 -2.40 -6.43 -0.07
CA ILE A 116 -2.29 -4.96 -0.10
C ILE A 116 -3.53 -4.35 0.57
N ASN A 117 -4.74 -4.78 0.21
CA ASN A 117 -5.96 -4.26 0.82
C ASN A 117 -6.13 -4.63 2.29
N LYS A 118 -5.81 -5.87 2.68
CA LYS A 118 -6.09 -6.40 4.03
C LYS A 118 -5.00 -6.11 5.05
N VAL A 119 -3.76 -5.92 4.63
CA VAL A 119 -2.60 -5.72 5.51
C VAL A 119 -2.10 -4.28 5.45
N ILE A 120 -2.06 -3.66 4.25
CA ILE A 120 -1.56 -2.29 4.09
C ILE A 120 -2.70 -1.26 4.26
N ASN A 121 -3.79 -1.41 3.51
CA ASN A 121 -4.80 -0.34 3.37
C ASN A 121 -5.82 -0.28 4.54
N ARG A 122 -6.48 -1.40 4.90
CA ARG A 122 -7.65 -1.37 5.80
C ARG A 122 -7.36 -1.73 7.27
N THR A 123 -7.80 -0.85 8.16
CA THR A 123 -7.91 -1.03 9.63
C THR A 123 -9.01 -2.01 10.08
N GLN A 124 -9.70 -2.70 9.17
CA GLN A 124 -10.71 -3.72 9.50
C GLN A 124 -10.13 -5.14 9.59
N GLY A 125 -8.85 -5.27 9.95
CA GLY A 125 -8.16 -6.55 9.88
C GLY A 125 -6.95 -6.66 10.81
N HIS A 126 -5.96 -7.39 10.32
CA HIS A 126 -4.75 -7.69 11.08
C HIS A 126 -3.84 -6.45 11.17
N HIS A 127 -3.20 -6.24 12.32
CA HIS A 127 -2.32 -5.11 12.55
C HIS A 127 -0.87 -5.58 12.61
N ILE A 128 0.03 -4.85 11.94
CA ILE A 128 1.46 -5.04 12.15
C ILE A 128 1.85 -4.32 13.43
N THR A 129 2.43 -5.06 14.37
CA THR A 129 2.93 -4.52 15.64
C THR A 129 4.39 -4.89 15.82
N THR A 130 5.15 -4.01 16.46
CA THR A 130 6.54 -4.29 16.86
C THR A 130 6.63 -4.31 18.38
N ARG A 131 6.93 -5.49 18.96
CA ARG A 131 6.94 -5.69 20.42
C ARG A 131 8.22 -6.35 20.90
N LYS A 132 8.61 -6.11 22.15
CA LYS A 132 9.67 -6.90 22.79
C LYS A 132 9.23 -8.37 22.89
N PRO A 133 10.12 -9.34 22.59
CA PRO A 133 9.79 -10.74 22.76
C PRO A 133 9.50 -11.05 24.23
N GLU A 134 8.55 -11.95 24.49
CA GLU A 134 8.38 -12.47 25.84
C GLU A 134 9.65 -13.21 26.29
N LEU A 135 9.96 -13.14 27.58
CA LEU A 135 11.16 -13.74 28.17
C LEU A 135 11.31 -15.24 27.87
N GLU A 136 10.20 -15.93 27.62
CA GLU A 136 10.20 -17.35 27.25
C GLU A 136 10.70 -17.65 25.84
N PHE A 137 10.80 -16.64 24.97
CA PHE A 137 11.30 -16.76 23.60
C PHE A 137 12.74 -16.29 23.44
N THR A 138 13.28 -15.51 24.37
CA THR A 138 14.69 -15.12 24.36
C THR A 138 15.60 -16.36 24.40
N GLY A 139 16.53 -16.45 23.46
CA GLY A 139 17.43 -17.60 23.28
C GLY A 139 16.78 -18.84 22.66
N LYS A 140 15.50 -18.78 22.28
CA LYS A 140 14.87 -19.80 21.43
C LYS A 140 15.04 -19.43 19.95
N THR A 141 14.88 -20.43 19.10
CA THR A 141 14.95 -20.24 17.65
C THR A 141 13.70 -19.55 17.09
N TRP A 142 13.86 -18.89 15.94
CA TRP A 142 12.78 -18.28 15.17
C TRP A 142 11.63 -19.26 14.88
N LEU A 143 11.96 -20.49 14.49
CA LEU A 143 10.96 -21.53 14.25
C LEU A 143 10.12 -21.85 15.50
N ASN A 144 10.74 -21.86 16.69
CA ASN A 144 10.03 -22.13 17.94
C ASN A 144 9.06 -20.99 18.28
N LEU A 145 9.45 -19.74 18.05
CA LEU A 145 8.59 -18.58 18.20
C LEU A 145 7.38 -18.67 17.26
N ILE A 146 7.62 -18.89 15.96
CA ILE A 146 6.54 -18.95 14.96
C ILE A 146 5.55 -20.05 15.30
N LYS A 147 6.03 -21.29 15.58
CA LYS A 147 5.15 -22.40 15.93
C LYS A 147 4.29 -22.06 17.14
N THR A 148 4.89 -21.48 18.17
CA THR A 148 4.17 -21.16 19.41
C THR A 148 3.16 -20.03 19.20
N LYS A 149 3.58 -18.92 18.58
CA LYS A 149 2.73 -17.74 18.35
C LYS A 149 1.58 -18.03 17.40
N LYS A 150 1.87 -18.72 16.29
CA LYS A 150 0.86 -19.03 15.29
C LYS A 150 -0.16 -20.04 15.80
N GLN A 151 0.30 -21.18 16.31
CA GLN A 151 -0.61 -22.25 16.77
C GLN A 151 -1.40 -21.85 18.01
N ASN A 152 -0.81 -21.10 18.94
CA ASN A 152 -1.48 -20.78 20.20
C ASN A 152 -2.31 -19.50 20.09
N LEU A 153 -1.83 -18.48 19.38
CA LEU A 153 -2.42 -17.14 19.40
C LEU A 153 -2.92 -16.66 18.02
N GLY A 154 -2.65 -17.40 16.94
CA GLY A 154 -2.98 -16.94 15.58
C GLY A 154 -2.12 -15.76 15.10
N ILE A 155 -1.08 -15.41 15.86
CA ILE A 155 -0.17 -14.29 15.57
C ILE A 155 0.94 -14.81 14.66
N MET A 156 1.25 -14.08 13.60
CA MET A 156 2.30 -14.43 12.64
C MET A 156 3.51 -13.51 12.84
N PRO A 157 4.62 -13.97 13.45
CA PRO A 157 5.88 -13.25 13.43
C PRO A 157 6.37 -13.06 11.99
N LEU A 158 6.78 -11.84 11.64
CA LEU A 158 7.23 -11.45 10.31
C LEU A 158 8.73 -11.17 10.27
N ALA A 159 9.24 -10.42 11.25
CA ALA A 159 10.62 -9.96 11.25
C ALA A 159 11.20 -9.79 12.66
N VAL A 160 12.53 -9.76 12.76
CA VAL A 160 13.26 -9.36 13.95
C VAL A 160 13.92 -8.02 13.69
N VAL A 161 13.66 -7.05 14.56
CA VAL A 161 14.25 -5.71 14.49
C VAL A 161 15.32 -5.59 15.57
N ILE A 162 16.56 -5.29 15.16
CA ILE A 162 17.71 -5.08 16.04
C ILE A 162 18.29 -3.72 15.66
N ASP A 163 18.17 -2.75 16.57
CA ASP A 163 18.49 -1.35 16.29
C ASP A 163 17.72 -0.87 15.04
N GLU A 164 18.43 -0.52 13.95
CA GLU A 164 17.82 -0.11 12.67
C GLU A 164 17.81 -1.21 11.60
N VAL A 165 18.22 -2.43 11.94
CA VAL A 165 18.25 -3.56 11.01
C VAL A 165 16.98 -4.39 11.15
N VAL A 166 16.27 -4.59 10.04
CA VAL A 166 15.08 -5.45 9.97
C VAL A 166 15.45 -6.75 9.27
N LEU A 167 15.47 -7.84 10.03
CA LEU A 167 15.64 -9.19 9.50
C LEU A 167 14.26 -9.77 9.21
N ILE A 168 13.80 -9.64 7.97
CA ILE A 168 12.54 -10.22 7.52
C ILE A 168 12.72 -11.72 7.44
N ASN A 169 11.88 -12.43 8.17
CA ASN A 169 11.85 -13.88 8.20
C ASN A 169 13.27 -14.52 8.24
N PRO A 170 13.99 -14.37 9.36
CA PRO A 170 15.33 -14.92 9.49
C PRO A 170 15.31 -16.46 9.42
N GLU A 171 16.50 -17.06 9.32
CA GLU A 171 16.64 -18.52 9.28
C GLU A 171 15.91 -19.22 10.45
N ALA A 172 15.37 -20.41 10.20
CA ALA A 172 14.63 -21.18 11.20
C ALA A 172 15.43 -21.42 12.51
N SER A 173 16.76 -21.50 12.41
CA SER A 173 17.72 -21.66 13.50
C SER A 173 18.14 -20.35 14.17
N PHE A 174 17.76 -19.18 13.65
CA PHE A 174 18.12 -17.89 14.21
C PHE A 174 17.66 -17.78 15.67
N GLU A 175 18.59 -17.52 16.58
CA GLU A 175 18.30 -17.39 18.00
C GLU A 175 17.85 -15.97 18.34
N ILE A 176 16.72 -15.85 19.03
CA ILE A 176 16.11 -14.55 19.36
C ILE A 176 16.96 -13.86 20.43
N PRO A 177 17.58 -12.70 20.14
CA PRO A 177 18.37 -11.97 21.12
C PRO A 177 17.53 -11.39 22.26
N LYS A 178 18.20 -10.98 23.34
CA LYS A 178 17.54 -10.37 24.49
C LYS A 178 17.08 -8.93 24.21
N GLU A 179 17.89 -8.18 23.47
CA GLU A 179 17.61 -6.80 23.10
C GLU A 179 17.25 -6.75 21.61
N CYS A 180 16.05 -7.26 21.28
CA CYS A 180 15.46 -7.12 19.95
C CYS A 180 13.97 -6.79 20.08
N MET A 181 13.36 -6.42 18.96
CA MET A 181 11.92 -6.36 18.82
C MET A 181 11.47 -7.38 17.78
N ILE A 182 10.27 -7.92 17.95
CA ILE A 182 9.62 -8.82 17.00
C ILE A 182 8.51 -8.03 16.33
N MET A 183 8.60 -7.94 15.00
CA MET A 183 7.51 -7.44 14.18
C MET A 183 6.58 -8.60 13.83
N GLN A 184 5.28 -8.43 14.04
CA GLN A 184 4.31 -9.50 13.92
C GLN A 184 2.96 -8.99 13.41
N LEU A 185 2.25 -9.84 12.68
CA LEU A 185 0.89 -9.63 12.23
C LEU A 185 -0.08 -10.19 13.28
N GLU A 186 -0.81 -9.32 13.95
CA GLU A 186 -1.78 -9.65 15.00
C GLU A 186 -3.21 -9.62 14.44
N PRO A 187 -4.10 -10.55 14.84
CA PRO A 187 -5.53 -10.44 14.52
C PRO A 187 -6.18 -9.21 15.16
N PRO A 188 -7.31 -8.72 14.61
CA PRO A 188 -8.03 -7.58 15.19
C PRO A 188 -8.45 -7.86 16.64
N GLU A 189 -8.32 -6.85 17.51
CA GLU A 189 -8.67 -6.96 18.94
C GLU A 189 -10.16 -7.27 19.18
N THR A 190 -11.02 -6.87 18.23
CA THR A 190 -12.46 -7.16 18.27
C THR A 190 -12.84 -7.98 17.04
N PRO A 191 -13.45 -9.18 17.20
CA PRO A 191 -13.92 -9.95 16.07
C PRO A 191 -15.00 -9.18 15.29
N PRO A 192 -15.04 -9.26 13.94
CA PRO A 192 -16.10 -8.63 13.18
C PRO A 192 -17.48 -9.10 13.64
N ARG A 193 -18.43 -8.17 13.73
CA ARG A 193 -19.75 -8.39 14.34
C ARG A 193 -20.67 -9.36 13.56
N TRP A 194 -20.26 -9.82 12.37
CA TRP A 194 -21.16 -10.48 11.42
C TRP A 194 -20.51 -11.59 10.59
N GLU A 195 -19.43 -12.20 11.06
CA GLU A 195 -18.92 -13.47 10.49
C GLU A 195 -19.09 -14.59 11.52
N ASP A 196 -19.49 -15.77 11.04
CA ASP A 196 -19.95 -16.90 11.83
C ASP A 196 -19.02 -17.23 13.00
N LEU A 197 -19.59 -17.64 14.14
CA LEU A 197 -18.87 -17.99 15.38
C LEU A 197 -17.78 -19.07 15.20
N GLU A 198 -17.75 -19.79 14.07
CA GLU A 198 -16.68 -20.72 13.70
C GLU A 198 -15.44 -20.01 13.10
N PHE A 199 -15.63 -18.89 12.39
CA PHE A 199 -14.56 -18.10 11.76
C PHE A 199 -13.63 -17.45 12.80
N THR A 200 -14.20 -16.97 13.90
CA THR A 200 -13.43 -16.34 14.99
C THR A 200 -12.54 -17.31 15.77
N LYS A 201 -12.68 -18.62 15.56
CA LYS A 201 -11.79 -19.66 16.14
C LYS A 201 -10.71 -20.13 15.17
N ALA A 202 -10.82 -19.82 13.88
CA ALA A 202 -9.88 -20.25 12.86
C ALA A 202 -8.58 -19.44 12.97
N LYS A 203 -7.45 -20.12 13.23
CA LYS A 203 -6.12 -19.48 13.32
C LYS A 203 -5.42 -19.35 11.96
N GLY A 204 -6.10 -19.77 10.88
CA GLY A 204 -5.59 -19.73 9.51
C GLY A 204 -4.55 -20.81 9.18
N ASP A 205 -4.41 -21.84 10.02
CA ASP A 205 -3.39 -22.90 9.87
C ASP A 205 -3.85 -24.14 9.08
N LEU A 206 -5.15 -24.23 8.77
CA LEU A 206 -5.75 -25.40 8.12
C LEU A 206 -6.41 -24.98 6.81
N GLU A 207 -6.38 -25.87 5.82
CA GLU A 207 -6.99 -25.63 4.49
C GLU A 207 -8.49 -25.31 4.58
N ASN A 208 -9.20 -25.92 5.54
CA ASN A 208 -10.62 -25.66 5.77
C ASN A 208 -10.91 -24.27 6.39
N HIS A 209 -9.88 -23.50 6.73
CA HIS A 209 -9.99 -22.10 7.15
C HIS A 209 -9.78 -21.11 5.99
N ALA A 210 -9.54 -21.60 4.77
CA ALA A 210 -9.29 -20.75 3.62
C ALA A 210 -10.53 -19.99 3.15
N ILE A 211 -10.31 -18.81 2.58
CA ILE A 211 -11.33 -17.95 1.97
C ILE A 211 -10.90 -17.56 0.56
N ASP A 212 -11.88 -17.46 -0.33
CA ASP A 212 -11.66 -16.89 -1.65
C ASP A 212 -11.37 -15.39 -1.54
N ILE A 213 -10.44 -14.93 -2.37
CA ILE A 213 -9.94 -13.55 -2.39
C ILE A 213 -9.69 -13.11 -3.84
N ILE A 214 -9.75 -11.81 -4.04
CA ILE A 214 -9.36 -11.15 -5.30
C ILE A 214 -7.88 -11.32 -5.61
N GLY A 215 -7.55 -11.34 -6.91
CA GLY A 215 -6.17 -11.38 -7.40
C GLY A 215 -5.51 -12.75 -7.34
N MET A 216 -6.27 -13.83 -7.16
CA MET A 216 -5.75 -15.21 -7.22
C MET A 216 -5.85 -15.83 -8.62
N ASP A 217 -6.52 -15.16 -9.54
CA ASP A 217 -6.60 -15.57 -10.94
C ASP A 217 -5.22 -15.43 -11.60
N GLU A 218 -4.88 -16.40 -12.46
CA GLU A 218 -3.65 -16.31 -13.25
C GLU A 218 -3.80 -15.19 -14.28
N ILE A 219 -3.01 -14.14 -14.11
CA ILE A 219 -2.87 -13.10 -15.13
C ILE A 219 -2.10 -13.71 -16.29
N GLY A 220 -2.62 -13.54 -17.52
CA GLY A 220 -2.03 -14.10 -18.73
C GLY A 220 -0.55 -13.77 -18.87
N ILE A 221 0.25 -14.76 -19.25
CA ILE A 221 1.71 -14.61 -19.42
C ILE A 221 2.09 -13.84 -20.70
N ASP A 222 1.19 -13.83 -21.69
CA ASP A 222 1.40 -13.22 -23.00
C ASP A 222 0.71 -11.85 -23.06
N GLY A 223 1.36 -10.86 -23.68
CA GLY A 223 0.82 -9.52 -23.88
C GLY A 223 1.74 -8.41 -23.38
N HIS A 224 1.43 -7.18 -23.77
CA HIS A 224 2.18 -6.00 -23.34
C HIS A 224 1.56 -5.37 -22.08
N ILE A 225 2.32 -4.48 -21.43
CA ILE A 225 1.84 -3.67 -20.32
C ILE A 225 1.33 -2.34 -20.87
N LEU A 226 0.09 -1.99 -20.57
CA LEU A 226 -0.51 -0.71 -20.95
C LEU A 226 -0.46 0.27 -19.78
N ILE A 227 0.06 1.47 -20.00
CA ILE A 227 -0.04 2.59 -19.05
C ILE A 227 -0.97 3.62 -19.69
N SER A 228 -2.11 3.88 -19.08
CA SER A 228 -3.06 4.91 -19.52
C SER A 228 -3.12 6.01 -18.47
N SER A 229 -2.46 7.13 -18.75
CA SER A 229 -2.33 8.22 -17.78
C SER A 229 -1.96 9.54 -18.46
N ASP A 230 -2.45 10.65 -17.93
CA ASP A 230 -1.97 12.00 -18.28
C ASP A 230 -1.07 12.58 -17.19
N ASN A 231 -0.82 11.80 -16.15
CA ASN A 231 0.03 12.14 -15.03
C ASN A 231 1.47 11.73 -15.33
N GLN A 232 2.29 12.66 -15.81
CA GLN A 232 3.69 12.39 -16.14
C GLN A 232 4.51 11.86 -14.94
N ILE A 233 4.16 12.25 -13.71
CA ILE A 233 4.85 11.79 -12.50
C ILE A 233 4.60 10.30 -12.30
N PHE A 234 3.35 9.87 -12.45
CA PHE A 234 2.95 8.46 -12.44
C PHE A 234 3.65 7.67 -13.54
N ILE A 235 3.55 8.12 -14.80
CA ILE A 235 4.17 7.43 -15.94
C ILE A 235 5.67 7.23 -15.71
N ASN A 236 6.37 8.31 -15.35
CA ASN A 236 7.80 8.25 -15.08
C ASN A 236 8.13 7.27 -13.95
N ARG A 237 7.34 7.28 -12.86
CA ARG A 237 7.57 6.35 -11.75
C ARG A 237 7.33 4.90 -12.14
N CYS A 238 6.29 4.59 -12.92
CA CYS A 238 6.06 3.25 -13.47
C CYS A 238 7.26 2.78 -14.29
N LEU A 239 7.73 3.61 -15.22
CA LEU A 239 8.88 3.27 -16.08
C LEU A 239 10.17 3.07 -15.27
N LEU A 240 10.43 3.91 -14.26
CA LEU A 240 11.58 3.75 -13.38
C LEU A 240 11.51 2.43 -12.60
N GLU A 241 10.34 2.09 -12.06
CA GLU A 241 10.15 0.86 -11.28
C GLU A 241 10.27 -0.40 -12.14
N MET A 242 9.64 -0.40 -13.33
CA MET A 242 9.79 -1.47 -14.32
C MET A 242 11.24 -1.61 -14.80
N SER A 243 11.95 -0.49 -14.94
CA SER A 243 13.38 -0.48 -15.29
C SER A 243 14.24 -1.14 -14.22
N HIS A 244 14.02 -0.84 -12.94
CA HIS A 244 14.76 -1.48 -11.84
C HIS A 244 14.52 -2.99 -11.81
N ARG A 245 13.30 -3.45 -12.17
CA ARG A 245 12.94 -4.87 -12.25
C ARG A 245 13.42 -5.56 -13.54
N ASN A 246 14.01 -4.83 -14.49
CA ASN A 246 14.35 -5.32 -15.83
C ASN A 246 13.15 -5.97 -16.54
N GLN A 247 12.01 -5.26 -16.56
CA GLN A 247 10.80 -5.71 -17.25
C GLN A 247 11.12 -6.08 -18.71
N GLN A 248 10.72 -7.27 -19.14
CA GLN A 248 11.03 -7.79 -20.49
C GLN A 248 9.92 -7.48 -21.50
N GLU A 249 8.71 -7.35 -21.00
CA GLU A 249 7.51 -7.10 -21.77
C GLU A 249 7.54 -5.69 -22.33
N LYS A 250 7.00 -5.57 -23.54
CA LYS A 250 6.76 -4.28 -24.15
C LYS A 250 5.82 -3.45 -23.26
N ILE A 251 6.12 -2.16 -23.16
CA ILE A 251 5.33 -1.18 -22.44
C ILE A 251 4.74 -0.21 -23.47
N VAL A 252 3.42 -0.10 -23.49
CA VAL A 252 2.70 0.87 -24.31
C VAL A 252 2.19 1.96 -23.39
N VAL A 253 2.66 3.20 -23.60
CA VAL A 253 2.22 4.38 -22.86
C VAL A 253 1.22 5.14 -23.70
N LEU A 254 0.00 5.25 -23.19
CA LEU A 254 -1.06 6.05 -23.78
C LEU A 254 -1.30 7.30 -22.91
N THR A 255 -1.04 8.47 -23.49
CA THR A 255 -1.08 9.74 -22.75
C THR A 255 -1.29 10.92 -23.69
N ASN A 256 -1.90 12.00 -23.21
CA ASN A 256 -2.00 13.26 -23.94
C ASN A 256 -0.75 14.14 -23.79
N THR A 257 0.24 13.68 -23.03
CA THR A 257 1.48 14.40 -22.78
C THR A 257 2.58 14.04 -23.78
N PRO A 258 3.48 14.98 -24.10
CA PRO A 258 4.60 14.69 -24.98
C PRO A 258 5.54 13.67 -24.34
N ILE A 259 6.29 12.95 -25.19
CA ILE A 259 7.29 11.98 -24.77
C ILE A 259 8.32 12.60 -23.81
N LEU A 260 8.74 11.81 -22.82
CA LEU A 260 9.75 12.22 -21.84
C LEU A 260 11.12 12.41 -22.52
N ASP A 261 11.86 13.43 -22.09
CA ASP A 261 13.20 13.74 -22.60
C ASP A 261 14.21 12.60 -22.31
N GLU A 262 14.05 11.92 -21.17
CA GLU A 262 14.87 10.79 -20.75
C GLU A 262 13.97 9.58 -20.46
N MET A 263 14.15 8.50 -21.23
CA MET A 263 13.48 7.22 -21.00
C MET A 263 14.51 6.14 -20.59
N PRO A 264 14.13 5.15 -19.74
CA PRO A 264 15.01 4.05 -19.40
C PRO A 264 15.39 3.22 -20.64
N GLY A 265 16.69 3.14 -20.94
CA GLY A 265 17.18 2.49 -22.16
C GLY A 265 17.14 0.95 -22.14
N ASN A 266 16.80 0.35 -21.00
CA ASN A 266 16.64 -1.09 -20.84
C ASN A 266 15.19 -1.59 -21.07
N LEU A 267 14.25 -0.70 -21.37
CA LEU A 267 12.84 -1.02 -21.59
C LEU A 267 12.44 -0.90 -23.08
N ASP A 268 11.53 -1.76 -23.54
CA ASP A 268 10.87 -1.64 -24.85
C ASP A 268 9.60 -0.79 -24.72
N ILE A 269 9.70 0.51 -24.99
CA ILE A 269 8.62 1.48 -24.77
C ILE A 269 8.05 1.96 -26.12
N GLU A 270 6.74 1.82 -26.31
CA GLU A 270 5.97 2.48 -27.37
C GLU A 270 5.15 3.63 -26.75
N TRP A 271 5.39 4.86 -27.22
CA TRP A 271 4.68 6.06 -26.75
C TRP A 271 3.60 6.48 -27.74
N ILE A 272 2.36 6.59 -27.27
CA ILE A 272 1.19 6.99 -28.06
C ILE A 272 0.65 8.28 -27.48
N GLU A 273 0.94 9.38 -28.18
CA GLU A 273 0.40 10.70 -27.84
C GLU A 273 -1.03 10.84 -28.37
N GLY A 274 -2.00 10.88 -27.46
CA GLY A 274 -3.42 10.90 -27.78
C GLY A 274 -4.30 11.05 -26.55
N ASP A 275 -5.61 11.21 -26.76
CA ASP A 275 -6.57 11.24 -25.64
C ASP A 275 -6.59 9.88 -24.95
N SER A 276 -6.14 9.84 -23.71
CA SER A 276 -5.86 8.61 -22.94
C SER A 276 -7.10 7.82 -22.57
N ASN A 277 -8.30 8.37 -22.77
CA ASN A 277 -9.57 7.71 -22.50
C ASN A 277 -10.42 7.52 -23.78
N SER A 278 -9.83 7.70 -24.97
CA SER A 278 -10.57 7.57 -26.23
C SER A 278 -10.46 6.18 -26.85
N GLU A 279 -11.54 5.69 -27.45
CA GLU A 279 -11.58 4.40 -28.16
C GLU A 279 -10.48 4.29 -29.22
N LYS A 280 -10.26 5.36 -29.98
CA LYS A 280 -9.23 5.41 -31.02
C LYS A 280 -7.83 5.16 -30.45
N SER A 281 -7.54 5.75 -29.29
CA SER A 281 -6.26 5.60 -28.62
C SER A 281 -6.05 4.17 -28.11
N PHE A 282 -7.06 3.56 -27.49
CA PHE A 282 -7.00 2.14 -27.07
C PHE A 282 -6.79 1.19 -28.26
N GLN A 283 -7.43 1.47 -29.41
CA GLN A 283 -7.19 0.73 -30.65
C GLN A 283 -5.75 0.90 -31.16
N GLN A 284 -5.21 2.11 -31.12
CA GLN A 284 -3.80 2.38 -31.49
C GLN A 284 -2.82 1.69 -30.55
N ALA A 285 -3.13 1.65 -29.26
CA ALA A 285 -2.38 0.93 -28.24
C ALA A 285 -2.51 -0.59 -28.36
N ARG A 286 -3.38 -1.10 -29.24
CA ARG A 286 -3.71 -2.53 -29.37
C ARG A 286 -4.13 -3.12 -28.04
N SER A 287 -4.98 -2.43 -27.28
CA SER A 287 -5.35 -2.81 -25.91
C SER A 287 -5.85 -4.24 -25.74
N THR A 288 -6.40 -4.87 -26.77
CA THR A 288 -6.77 -6.30 -26.80
C THR A 288 -5.58 -7.27 -26.72
N GLU A 289 -4.36 -6.78 -26.95
CA GLU A 289 -3.11 -7.52 -26.80
C GLU A 289 -2.40 -7.18 -25.47
N ALA A 290 -3.00 -6.32 -24.64
CA ALA A 290 -2.46 -6.02 -23.32
C ALA A 290 -2.79 -7.17 -22.36
N LYS A 291 -1.94 -7.40 -21.37
CA LYS A 291 -2.23 -8.34 -20.27
C LYS A 291 -2.62 -7.62 -18.98
N VAL A 292 -2.12 -6.39 -18.83
CA VAL A 292 -2.36 -5.54 -17.68
C VAL A 292 -2.44 -4.10 -18.12
N ALA A 293 -3.33 -3.33 -17.48
CA ALA A 293 -3.43 -1.90 -17.66
C ALA A 293 -3.29 -1.16 -16.33
N LEU A 294 -2.42 -0.15 -16.31
CA LEU A 294 -2.20 0.75 -15.17
C LEU A 294 -2.82 2.11 -15.48
N ILE A 295 -3.76 2.55 -14.64
CA ILE A 295 -4.58 3.75 -14.86
C ILE A 295 -4.46 4.69 -13.66
N ASP A 296 -3.94 5.88 -13.89
CA ASP A 296 -3.84 6.95 -12.89
C ASP A 296 -3.92 8.31 -13.55
N HIS A 297 -5.09 8.93 -13.48
CA HIS A 297 -5.36 10.31 -13.86
C HIS A 297 -5.67 11.11 -12.60
N SER A 298 -5.35 12.40 -12.62
CA SER A 298 -5.66 13.31 -11.50
C SER A 298 -7.17 13.53 -11.28
N ASP A 299 -8.03 13.12 -12.22
CA ASP A 299 -9.48 13.14 -12.05
C ASP A 299 -10.07 11.73 -12.16
N ASP A 300 -10.79 11.32 -11.11
CA ASP A 300 -11.45 10.01 -11.04
C ASP A 300 -12.43 9.75 -12.21
N GLY A 301 -13.02 10.79 -12.78
CA GLY A 301 -13.91 10.65 -13.94
C GLY A 301 -13.15 10.18 -15.18
N GLN A 302 -11.90 10.61 -15.34
CA GLN A 302 -11.01 10.09 -16.38
C GLN A 302 -10.60 8.65 -16.10
N ASN A 303 -10.24 8.30 -14.85
CA ASN A 303 -9.97 6.91 -14.47
C ASN A 303 -11.14 5.99 -14.83
N LEU A 304 -12.35 6.38 -14.44
CA LEU A 304 -13.57 5.62 -14.76
C LEU A 304 -13.79 5.47 -16.26
N MET A 305 -13.56 6.53 -17.05
CA MET A 305 -13.72 6.46 -18.49
C MET A 305 -12.65 5.55 -19.13
N SER A 306 -11.39 5.65 -18.72
CA SER A 306 -10.31 4.81 -19.22
C SER A 306 -10.57 3.32 -18.93
N VAL A 307 -11.01 2.99 -17.70
CA VAL A 307 -11.42 1.60 -17.36
C VAL A 307 -12.59 1.17 -18.23
N LEU A 308 -13.68 1.94 -18.29
CA LEU A 308 -14.86 1.57 -19.08
C LEU A 308 -14.52 1.31 -20.55
N ARG A 309 -13.64 2.12 -21.15
CA ARG A 309 -13.22 1.93 -22.55
C ARG A 309 -12.35 0.71 -22.75
N LEU A 310 -11.45 0.43 -21.82
CA LEU A 310 -10.64 -0.77 -21.86
C LEU A 310 -11.52 -2.02 -21.76
N GLU A 311 -12.47 -2.01 -20.83
CA GLU A 311 -13.45 -3.10 -20.63
C GLU A 311 -14.32 -3.31 -21.88
N GLU A 312 -14.85 -2.24 -22.47
CA GLU A 312 -15.60 -2.30 -23.73
C GLU A 312 -14.77 -2.86 -24.91
N ALA A 313 -13.47 -2.55 -24.95
CA ALA A 313 -12.58 -2.96 -26.03
C ALA A 313 -12.09 -4.42 -25.89
N THR A 314 -12.02 -4.93 -24.66
CA THR A 314 -11.33 -6.18 -24.33
C THR A 314 -12.24 -7.25 -23.74
N ASP A 315 -13.51 -6.95 -23.50
CA ASP A 315 -14.49 -7.86 -22.89
C ASP A 315 -14.02 -8.40 -21.52
N GLY A 316 -13.26 -7.58 -20.78
CA GLY A 316 -12.70 -7.90 -19.46
C GLY A 316 -11.51 -8.85 -19.46
N GLU A 317 -10.83 -9.03 -20.60
CA GLU A 317 -9.64 -9.90 -20.68
C GLU A 317 -8.36 -9.28 -20.10
N VAL A 318 -8.32 -7.95 -19.93
CA VAL A 318 -7.13 -7.23 -19.44
C VAL A 318 -7.23 -6.97 -17.95
N PHE A 319 -6.23 -7.41 -17.18
CA PHE A 319 -6.18 -7.13 -15.75
C PHE A 319 -5.97 -5.63 -15.50
N THR A 320 -7.00 -4.96 -14.98
CA THR A 320 -7.04 -3.51 -14.86
C THR A 320 -6.78 -3.05 -13.44
N ILE A 321 -5.78 -2.17 -13.29
CA ILE A 321 -5.38 -1.57 -12.01
C ILE A 321 -5.54 -0.06 -12.09
N ALA A 322 -6.44 0.50 -11.28
CA ALA A 322 -6.76 1.93 -11.29
C ALA A 322 -6.63 2.60 -9.92
N THR A 323 -6.28 3.88 -9.90
CA THR A 323 -6.37 4.70 -8.67
C THR A 323 -7.72 5.42 -8.57
N TYR A 324 -8.08 5.83 -7.36
CA TYR A 324 -9.18 6.76 -7.11
C TYR A 324 -8.89 7.65 -5.89
N HIS A 325 -9.57 8.79 -5.81
CA HIS A 325 -9.39 9.76 -4.72
C HIS A 325 -10.70 10.16 -4.01
N LYS A 326 -11.85 10.02 -4.67
CA LYS A 326 -13.16 10.30 -4.07
C LYS A 326 -13.64 9.13 -3.22
N GLU A 327 -14.21 9.46 -2.07
CA GLU A 327 -14.87 8.50 -1.17
C GLU A 327 -15.92 7.67 -1.94
N ASP A 328 -15.95 6.36 -1.69
CA ASP A 328 -16.84 5.37 -2.32
C ASP A 328 -16.73 5.26 -3.86
N PHE A 329 -15.66 5.78 -4.49
CA PHE A 329 -15.48 5.71 -5.94
C PHE A 329 -15.02 4.33 -6.44
N ASP A 330 -14.42 3.53 -5.55
CA ASP A 330 -14.09 2.11 -5.76
C ASP A 330 -15.28 1.32 -6.31
N GLN A 331 -16.48 1.53 -5.75
CA GLN A 331 -17.71 0.87 -6.19
C GLN A 331 -18.09 1.20 -7.64
N GLN A 332 -17.67 2.34 -8.17
CA GLN A 332 -17.93 2.72 -9.56
C GLN A 332 -16.93 2.04 -10.50
N LEU A 333 -15.65 2.00 -10.11
CA LEU A 333 -14.61 1.30 -10.85
C LEU A 333 -14.88 -0.20 -10.95
N PHE A 334 -15.24 -0.85 -9.84
CA PHE A 334 -15.62 -2.27 -9.85
C PHE A 334 -16.87 -2.57 -10.69
N LYS A 335 -17.82 -1.63 -10.78
CA LYS A 335 -19.03 -1.82 -11.60
C LYS A 335 -18.75 -1.80 -13.09
N VAL A 336 -17.72 -1.07 -13.52
CA VAL A 336 -17.37 -0.98 -14.95
C VAL A 336 -16.41 -2.07 -15.39
N GLY A 337 -15.78 -2.80 -14.45
CA GLY A 337 -14.94 -3.96 -14.74
C GLY A 337 -13.54 -3.93 -14.14
N CYS A 338 -13.14 -2.86 -13.42
CA CYS A 338 -11.80 -2.78 -12.83
C CYS A 338 -11.52 -3.96 -11.89
N ASP A 339 -10.43 -4.68 -12.11
CA ASP A 339 -10.05 -5.83 -11.26
C ASP A 339 -9.52 -5.41 -9.90
N PHE A 340 -8.70 -4.37 -9.87
CA PHE A 340 -8.08 -3.88 -8.65
C PHE A 340 -8.00 -2.36 -8.64
N CYS A 341 -8.42 -1.74 -7.54
CA CYS A 341 -8.27 -0.30 -7.37
C CYS A 341 -7.71 0.07 -5.99
N LEU A 342 -7.00 1.19 -5.96
CA LEU A 342 -6.32 1.72 -4.78
C LEU A 342 -6.65 3.19 -4.57
N ASP A 343 -6.83 3.59 -3.32
CA ASP A 343 -6.80 5.00 -2.92
C ASP A 343 -5.43 5.29 -2.29
N PRO A 344 -4.55 6.05 -2.97
CA PRO A 344 -3.27 6.43 -2.41
C PRO A 344 -3.40 7.19 -1.09
N GLU A 345 -4.40 8.06 -0.94
CA GLU A 345 -4.57 8.88 0.27
C GLU A 345 -5.00 8.04 1.47
N GLU A 346 -5.93 7.09 1.27
CA GLU A 346 -6.33 6.14 2.32
C GLU A 346 -5.17 5.23 2.75
N MET A 347 -4.20 4.97 1.88
CA MET A 347 -3.08 4.08 2.18
C MET A 347 -1.91 4.79 2.87
N ILE A 348 -1.55 6.00 2.42
CA ILE A 348 -0.36 6.71 2.88
C ILE A 348 -0.47 7.14 4.34
N ALA A 349 -1.62 7.69 4.74
CA ALA A 349 -1.81 8.17 6.10
C ALA A 349 -1.67 7.04 7.15
N PRO A 350 -2.31 5.87 7.01
CA PRO A 350 -2.09 4.72 7.88
C PRO A 350 -0.65 4.23 7.90
N ILE A 351 0.03 4.11 6.74
CA ILE A 351 1.42 3.63 6.71
C ILE A 351 2.34 4.58 7.47
N LEU A 352 2.23 5.89 7.22
CA LEU A 352 3.04 6.87 7.93
C LEU A 352 2.75 6.81 9.44
N SER A 353 1.48 6.80 9.83
CA SER A 353 1.07 6.66 11.23
C SER A 353 1.63 5.39 11.89
N GLN A 354 1.52 4.25 11.22
CA GLN A 354 2.04 2.97 11.71
C GLN A 354 3.57 2.95 11.76
N SER A 355 4.25 3.61 10.83
CA SER A 355 5.72 3.67 10.79
C SER A 355 6.29 4.45 11.98
N ALA A 356 5.61 5.52 12.42
CA ALA A 356 6.00 6.20 13.66
C ALA A 356 5.77 5.37 14.93
N LEU A 357 4.84 4.41 14.90
CA LEU A 357 4.51 3.57 16.06
C LEU A 357 5.27 2.24 16.07
N ASN A 358 5.76 1.78 14.91
CA ASN A 358 6.36 0.47 14.72
C ASN A 358 7.74 0.60 14.06
N PRO A 359 8.82 0.60 14.86
CA PRO A 359 10.19 0.64 14.34
C PRO A 359 10.44 -0.47 13.31
N GLY A 360 11.07 -0.11 12.19
CA GLY A 360 11.39 -1.03 11.10
C GLY A 360 10.25 -1.30 10.11
N LEU A 361 9.03 -0.78 10.32
CA LEU A 361 7.91 -1.01 9.40
C LEU A 361 8.19 -0.41 8.01
N GLY A 362 8.80 0.78 7.95
CA GLY A 362 9.20 1.40 6.68
C GLY A 362 10.11 0.48 5.88
N THR A 363 11.17 -0.04 6.51
CA THR A 363 12.09 -1.01 5.88
C THR A 363 11.38 -2.29 5.48
N LEU A 364 10.47 -2.83 6.30
CA LEU A 364 9.67 -4.00 5.91
C LEU A 364 8.86 -3.73 4.64
N ILE A 365 8.19 -2.58 4.56
CA ILE A 365 7.38 -2.20 3.40
C ILE A 365 8.27 -2.00 2.17
N GLU A 366 9.40 -1.32 2.30
CA GLU A 366 10.38 -1.13 1.23
C GLU A 366 10.91 -2.47 0.71
N GLU A 367 11.31 -3.40 1.58
CA GLU A 367 11.80 -4.72 1.19
C GLU A 367 10.71 -5.60 0.54
N ILE A 368 9.48 -5.57 1.06
CA ILE A 368 8.32 -6.23 0.42
C ILE A 368 8.10 -5.64 -0.97
N ILE A 369 8.25 -4.32 -1.09
CA ILE A 369 8.04 -3.62 -2.34
C ILE A 369 9.13 -3.97 -3.35
N LEU A 370 10.40 -3.91 -2.95
CA LEU A 370 11.56 -4.02 -3.83
C LEU A 370 11.82 -5.47 -4.28
N GLU A 371 11.19 -6.47 -3.65
CA GLU A 371 11.42 -7.90 -3.91
C GLU A 371 12.92 -8.29 -3.87
N GLU A 372 13.74 -7.57 -3.09
CA GLU A 372 15.17 -7.84 -3.01
C GLU A 372 15.45 -9.21 -2.36
N SER A 373 16.21 -10.04 -3.06
CA SER A 373 16.52 -11.45 -2.76
C SER A 373 17.24 -11.74 -1.44
N THR A 374 17.44 -10.75 -0.56
CA THR A 374 18.21 -10.90 0.67
C THR A 374 17.43 -11.62 1.78
N THR A 375 16.10 -11.69 1.67
CA THR A 375 15.24 -12.39 2.62
C THR A 375 14.27 -13.35 1.90
N GLN A 376 13.90 -14.44 2.57
CA GLN A 376 12.92 -15.40 2.05
C GLN A 376 11.58 -14.68 1.90
N SER A 377 11.20 -14.44 0.64
CA SER A 377 10.00 -13.71 0.21
C SER A 377 8.71 -14.25 0.82
N LEU A 378 7.78 -13.33 1.13
CA LEU A 378 6.40 -13.66 1.49
C LEU A 378 5.69 -14.17 0.24
N HIS A 379 5.52 -15.48 0.12
CA HIS A 379 4.77 -16.06 -0.97
C HIS A 379 3.31 -16.32 -0.56
N VAL A 380 2.38 -15.93 -1.41
CA VAL A 380 1.01 -16.43 -1.39
C VAL A 380 0.99 -17.74 -2.18
N ARG A 381 0.51 -18.83 -1.56
CA ARG A 381 0.45 -20.14 -2.21
C ARG A 381 -0.99 -20.57 -2.49
N GLN A 382 -1.31 -20.79 -3.77
CA GLN A 382 -2.52 -21.51 -4.18
C GLN A 382 -2.41 -22.99 -3.77
N ILE A 383 -3.38 -23.51 -3.02
CA ILE A 383 -3.47 -24.94 -2.69
C ILE A 383 -4.52 -25.58 -3.61
N ARG A 384 -4.23 -26.76 -4.15
CA ARG A 384 -4.99 -27.40 -5.23
C ARG A 384 -6.47 -27.61 -4.88
N SER A 385 -7.34 -26.73 -5.36
CA SER A 385 -8.63 -27.02 -6.02
C SER A 385 -9.42 -25.73 -6.23
N GLY A 386 -9.13 -24.95 -7.28
CA GLY A 386 -10.00 -23.84 -7.73
C GLY A 386 -10.38 -22.76 -6.68
N MET A 387 -9.73 -22.77 -5.51
CA MET A 387 -9.94 -21.86 -4.38
C MET A 387 -8.61 -21.21 -4.10
N GLY A 388 -8.57 -19.88 -4.22
CA GLY A 388 -7.41 -19.08 -3.91
C GLY A 388 -7.24 -18.98 -2.40
N ILE A 389 -6.06 -19.27 -1.87
CA ILE A 389 -5.77 -19.27 -0.43
C ILE A 389 -4.63 -18.28 -0.15
N ILE A 390 -4.75 -17.44 0.88
CA ILE A 390 -3.57 -16.81 1.51
C ILE A 390 -3.04 -17.74 2.58
N LYS A 391 -1.92 -18.40 2.27
CA LYS A 391 -0.93 -18.77 3.28
C LYS A 391 0.25 -17.86 3.04
N LEU A 392 0.58 -17.00 4.01
CA LEU A 392 1.87 -16.32 4.01
C LEU A 392 2.90 -17.39 4.37
N ASP A 393 3.36 -18.12 3.35
CA ASP A 393 4.40 -19.12 3.51
C ASP A 393 5.75 -18.43 3.37
N VAL A 394 6.36 -18.24 4.54
CA VAL A 394 7.80 -18.22 4.65
C VAL A 394 8.33 -19.56 4.15
N ASN A 395 9.19 -19.53 3.14
CA ASN A 395 9.76 -20.73 2.56
C ASN A 395 10.87 -21.30 3.48
N TYR A 396 10.52 -22.13 4.47
CA TYR A 396 11.52 -22.76 5.36
C TYR A 396 12.31 -23.84 4.59
N PRO A 397 13.63 -23.68 4.36
CA PRO A 397 14.46 -24.77 3.87
C PRO A 397 14.54 -25.81 5.00
N GLY A 398 13.80 -26.91 4.88
CA GLY A 398 13.82 -28.02 5.85
C GLY A 398 12.47 -28.46 6.41
N TYR A 399 11.35 -27.89 5.98
CA TYR A 399 10.01 -28.40 6.34
C TYR A 399 9.33 -29.06 5.12
N GLU A 400 9.80 -30.24 4.72
CA GLU A 400 8.98 -31.14 3.91
C GLU A 400 7.83 -31.64 4.81
N GLY A 401 6.63 -31.14 4.54
CA GLY A 401 5.42 -31.54 5.24
C GLY A 401 5.19 -33.05 5.12
N LYS A 402 4.87 -33.66 6.26
CA LYS A 402 4.06 -34.88 6.33
C LYS A 402 2.66 -34.53 6.76
#